data_AF-A0A537M1N9-F1
#
_entry.id   AF-A0A537M1N9-F1
#
_cell.length_a   1.000
_cell.length_b   1.000
_cell.length_c   1.000
_cell.angle_alpha   90.00
_cell.angle_beta   90.00
_cell.angle_gamma   90.00
#
_symmetry.space_group_name_H-M   'P 1'
#
loop_
_entity.id
_entity.type
_entity.pdbx_description
1 polymer ?
#
loop_
_entity_poly.entity_id
_entity_poly.type
_entity_poly.pdbx_seq_one_letter_code
_entity_poly.pdbx_strand_id
1 'polypeptide(L)'
;MAGFPGVMGEVVVVGNQSRSRRMQTGTQWGPWECVKAAPVRKPGDTGGVSIRETVEASRGPDTAVEGTPMRTYVYTTAITYTFSDQNRKPSTVTGKTTLYVDTQTGLLRRSVFVLIAVSGSDKRDFLPTTEDFYDYDAKIDITLPPCEKEL
;
A
#
# COMPACT_ATOMS: atom_id res chain seq x y z
N MET A 1 -20.15 16.10 -16.88
CA MET A 1 -19.68 14.98 -16.04
C MET A 1 -19.81 15.41 -14.59
N ALA A 2 -20.78 14.88 -13.85
CA ALA A 2 -20.87 15.11 -12.41
C ALA A 2 -19.78 14.24 -11.75
N GLY A 3 -18.78 14.86 -11.14
CA GLY A 3 -17.78 14.13 -10.36
C GLY A 3 -18.45 13.49 -9.16
N PHE A 4 -18.15 12.22 -8.89
CA PHE A 4 -18.52 11.62 -7.60
C PHE A 4 -17.90 12.48 -6.49
N PRO A 5 -18.67 12.88 -5.47
CA PRO A 5 -18.10 13.63 -4.36
C PRO A 5 -17.01 12.77 -3.73
N GLY A 6 -15.80 13.33 -3.60
CA GLY A 6 -14.71 12.67 -2.90
C GLY A 6 -15.16 12.31 -1.48
N VAL A 7 -14.79 11.13 -1.01
CA VAL A 7 -14.94 10.74 0.39
C VAL A 7 -13.56 10.77 1.01
N MET A 8 -13.41 11.54 2.08
CA MET A 8 -12.21 11.50 2.91
C MET A 8 -12.49 10.61 4.12
N GLY A 9 -11.52 9.78 4.46
CA GLY A 9 -11.55 8.93 5.63
C GLY A 9 -10.38 9.25 6.54
N GLU A 10 -10.63 9.24 7.84
CA GLU A 10 -9.59 9.26 8.86
C GLU A 10 -9.68 7.97 9.66
N VAL A 11 -8.55 7.34 9.94
CA VAL A 11 -8.45 6.12 10.74
C VAL A 11 -7.36 6.31 11.77
N VAL A 12 -7.68 6.05 13.04
CA VAL A 12 -6.72 6.03 14.15
C VAL A 12 -6.66 4.63 14.72
N VAL A 13 -5.45 4.05 14.77
CA VAL A 13 -5.20 2.73 15.34
C VAL A 13 -4.26 2.87 16.53
N VAL A 14 -4.68 2.42 17.70
CA VAL A 14 -3.87 2.37 18.93
C VAL A 14 -3.96 0.97 19.51
N GLY A 15 -2.85 0.24 19.50
CA GLY A 15 -2.82 -1.17 19.90
C GLY A 15 -3.78 -2.02 19.04
N ASN A 16 -4.78 -2.64 19.66
CA ASN A 16 -5.79 -3.45 19.00
C ASN A 16 -7.12 -2.71 18.71
N GLN A 17 -7.17 -1.40 18.93
CA GLN A 17 -8.37 -0.59 18.75
C GLN A 17 -8.24 0.30 17.52
N SER A 18 -9.32 0.41 16.75
CA SER A 18 -9.43 1.30 15.60
C SER A 18 -10.64 2.22 15.74
N ARG A 19 -10.47 3.49 15.35
CA ARG A 19 -11.53 4.47 15.17
C ARG A 19 -11.47 4.98 13.75
N SER A 20 -12.61 5.10 13.09
CA SER A 20 -12.68 5.75 11.79
C SER A 20 -13.78 6.79 11.75
N ARG A 21 -13.56 7.86 11.00
CA ARG A 21 -14.63 8.80 10.63
C ARG A 21 -14.50 9.14 9.16
N ARG A 22 -15.59 9.61 8.56
CA ARG A 22 -15.65 9.96 7.14
C ARG A 22 -16.27 11.34 6.97
N MET A 23 -15.88 12.01 5.90
CA MET A 23 -16.55 13.21 5.42
C MET A 23 -16.70 13.14 3.91
N GLN A 24 -17.77 13.72 3.38
CA GLN A 24 -17.82 14.07 1.97
C GLN A 24 -17.01 15.36 1.78
N THR A 25 -16.30 15.49 0.66
CA THR A 25 -15.50 16.68 0.38
C THR A 25 -16.38 17.94 0.50
N GLY A 26 -15.97 18.88 1.35
CA GLY A 26 -16.70 20.13 1.60
C GLY A 26 -17.80 20.04 2.67
N THR A 27 -17.99 18.90 3.35
CA THR A 27 -18.92 18.76 4.48
C THR A 27 -18.18 18.65 5.81
N GLN A 28 -18.93 18.65 6.92
CA GLN A 28 -18.37 18.34 8.23
C GLN A 28 -17.99 16.85 8.36
N TRP A 29 -17.07 16.56 9.27
CA TRP A 29 -16.76 15.19 9.68
C TRP A 29 -17.95 14.52 10.35
N GLY A 30 -18.19 13.26 10.00
CA GLY A 30 -19.09 12.38 10.75
C GLY A 30 -18.51 12.00 12.12
N PRO A 31 -19.31 11.31 12.96
CA PRO A 31 -18.87 10.86 14.27
C PRO A 31 -17.75 9.82 14.16
N TRP A 32 -17.01 9.64 15.26
CA TRP A 32 -16.03 8.57 15.35
C TRP A 32 -16.71 7.22 15.55
N GLU A 33 -16.46 6.30 14.61
CA GLU A 33 -17.03 4.96 14.60
C GLU A 33 -16.02 3.94 15.14
N CYS A 34 -16.50 3.05 16.01
CA CYS A 34 -15.78 1.85 16.42
C CYS A 34 -15.69 0.88 15.25
N VAL A 35 -14.48 0.64 14.75
CA VAL A 35 -14.25 -0.42 13.78
C VAL A 35 -13.66 -1.61 14.53
N LYS A 36 -14.35 -2.75 14.52
CA LYS A 36 -13.73 -4.01 14.94
C LYS A 36 -12.56 -4.28 14.00
N ALA A 37 -11.36 -4.42 14.57
CA ALA A 37 -10.21 -4.87 13.79
C ALA A 37 -10.59 -6.18 13.09
N ALA A 38 -10.33 -6.27 11.77
CA ALA A 38 -10.53 -7.52 11.06
C ALA A 38 -9.70 -8.61 11.76
N PRO A 39 -10.23 -9.83 11.92
CA PRO A 39 -9.48 -10.91 12.53
C PRO A 39 -8.19 -11.12 11.74
N VAL A 40 -7.06 -11.06 12.44
CA VAL A 40 -5.75 -11.33 11.85
C VAL A 40 -5.76 -12.77 11.36
N ARG A 41 -5.56 -12.99 10.06
CA ARG A 41 -5.40 -14.35 9.52
C ARG A 41 -4.22 -15.02 10.22
N LYS A 42 -4.34 -16.30 10.54
CA LYS A 42 -3.24 -17.05 11.13
C LYS A 42 -2.05 -17.05 10.16
N PRO A 43 -0.80 -16.94 10.65
CA PRO A 43 0.38 -17.09 9.81
C PRO A 43 0.30 -18.41 9.01
N GLY A 44 0.45 -18.33 7.69
CA GLY A 44 0.38 -19.49 6.79
C GLY A 44 -1.01 -19.86 6.26
N ASP A 45 -2.08 -19.20 6.71
CA ASP A 45 -3.40 -19.37 6.10
C ASP A 45 -3.49 -18.58 4.78
N THR A 46 -3.16 -19.24 3.68
CA THR A 46 -3.25 -18.67 2.33
C THR A 46 -4.64 -18.81 1.72
N GLY A 47 -5.62 -19.40 2.43
CA GLY A 47 -6.97 -19.62 1.90
C GLY A 47 -7.02 -20.47 0.63
N GLY A 48 -6.11 -21.44 0.49
CA GLY A 48 -6.02 -22.31 -0.69
C GLY A 48 -5.30 -21.69 -1.89
N VAL A 49 -4.50 -20.64 -1.66
CA VAL A 49 -3.68 -19.99 -2.70
C VAL A 49 -2.21 -20.38 -2.52
N SER A 50 -1.58 -20.90 -3.57
CA SER A 50 -0.14 -21.04 -3.64
C SER A 50 0.46 -19.79 -4.28
N ILE A 51 1.51 -19.25 -3.66
CA ILE A 51 2.18 -18.03 -4.09
C ILE A 51 3.61 -18.39 -4.47
N ARG A 52 4.01 -18.07 -5.71
CA ARG A 52 5.40 -18.12 -6.15
C ARG A 52 5.86 -16.72 -6.50
N GLU A 53 6.96 -16.30 -5.89
CA GLU A 53 7.55 -14.99 -6.10
C GLU A 53 8.93 -15.14 -6.75
N THR A 54 9.21 -14.30 -7.73
CA THR A 54 10.54 -14.10 -8.29
C THR A 54 10.88 -12.62 -8.23
N VAL A 55 12.08 -12.30 -7.74
CA VAL A 55 12.57 -10.94 -7.62
C VAL A 55 13.89 -10.82 -8.39
N GLU A 56 13.95 -9.83 -9.27
CA GLU A 56 15.17 -9.39 -9.90
C GLU A 56 15.49 -7.97 -9.42
N ALA A 57 16.70 -7.75 -8.94
CA ALA A 57 17.13 -6.44 -8.44
C ALA A 57 18.33 -5.95 -9.24
N SER A 58 18.34 -4.66 -9.55
CA SER A 58 19.44 -4.01 -10.27
C SER A 58 19.69 -2.61 -9.71
N ARG A 59 20.91 -2.12 -9.94
CA ARG A 59 21.27 -0.75 -9.63
C ARG A 59 20.92 0.15 -10.83
N GLY A 60 20.07 1.14 -10.60
CA GLY A 60 19.79 2.21 -11.56
C GLY A 60 20.86 3.31 -11.51
N PRO A 61 20.81 4.31 -12.39
CA PRO A 61 21.67 5.49 -12.28
C PRO A 61 21.32 6.33 -11.05
N ASP A 62 22.31 7.03 -10.51
CA ASP A 62 22.08 8.01 -9.44
C ASP A 62 21.27 9.19 -9.96
N THR A 63 20.47 9.78 -9.08
CA THR A 63 19.57 10.87 -9.42
C THR A 63 19.42 11.83 -8.24
N ALA A 64 18.64 12.89 -8.43
CA ALA A 64 18.21 13.75 -7.35
C ALA A 64 16.68 13.81 -7.30
N VAL A 65 16.12 13.68 -6.10
CA VAL A 65 14.70 13.96 -5.84
C VAL A 65 14.67 15.21 -4.98
N GLU A 66 14.01 16.26 -5.47
CA GLU A 66 13.88 17.55 -4.76
C GLU A 66 15.24 18.11 -4.30
N GLY A 67 16.26 17.99 -5.15
CA GLY A 67 17.62 18.45 -4.88
C GLY A 67 18.46 17.55 -3.97
N THR A 68 17.89 16.49 -3.40
CA THR A 68 18.64 15.55 -2.55
C THR A 68 19.22 14.41 -3.40
N PRO A 69 20.53 14.14 -3.35
CA PRO A 69 21.18 13.08 -4.13
C PRO A 69 20.81 11.67 -3.63
N MET A 70 20.38 10.82 -4.55
CA MET A 70 19.83 9.48 -4.29
C MET A 70 20.54 8.38 -5.09
N ARG A 71 20.70 7.24 -4.43
CA ARG A 71 20.96 5.94 -5.06
C ARG A 71 19.64 5.34 -5.51
N THR A 72 19.58 4.89 -6.75
CA THR A 72 18.38 4.30 -7.34
C THR A 72 18.52 2.78 -7.44
N TYR A 73 17.57 2.04 -6.89
CA TYR A 73 17.50 0.58 -7.03
C TYR A 73 16.20 0.19 -7.72
N VAL A 74 16.27 -0.74 -8.67
CA VAL A 74 15.12 -1.18 -9.46
C VAL A 74 14.88 -2.65 -9.19
N TYR A 75 13.69 -2.97 -8.71
CA TYR A 75 13.21 -4.31 -8.43
C TYR A 75 12.09 -4.65 -9.41
N THR A 76 12.21 -5.78 -10.07
CA THR A 76 11.10 -6.39 -10.82
C THR A 76 10.65 -7.61 -10.02
N THR A 77 9.41 -7.56 -9.53
CA THR A 77 8.80 -8.65 -8.79
C THR A 77 7.72 -9.28 -9.67
N ALA A 78 7.74 -10.59 -9.83
CA ALA A 78 6.62 -11.31 -10.43
C ALA A 78 6.06 -12.30 -9.39
N ILE A 79 4.78 -12.14 -9.07
CA ILE A 79 4.05 -12.96 -8.11
C ILE A 79 2.99 -13.74 -8.86
N THR A 80 3.13 -15.06 -8.89
CA THR A 80 2.12 -15.96 -9.47
C THR A 80 1.29 -16.56 -8.35
N TYR A 81 -0.02 -16.32 -8.44
CA TYR A 81 -1.06 -16.88 -7.58
C TYR A 81 -1.71 -18.06 -8.29
N THR A 82 -1.64 -19.23 -7.67
CA THR A 82 -2.33 -20.44 -8.13
C THR A 82 -3.41 -20.80 -7.11
N PHE A 83 -4.65 -20.89 -7.57
CA PHE A 83 -5.81 -21.19 -6.73
C PHE A 83 -6.09 -22.69 -6.72
N SER A 84 -6.50 -23.24 -5.57
CA SER A 84 -6.94 -24.64 -5.47
C SER A 84 -8.28 -24.90 -6.18
N ASP A 85 -9.09 -23.87 -6.37
CA ASP A 85 -10.34 -23.93 -7.15
C ASP A 85 -10.02 -23.96 -8.65
N GLN A 86 -10.33 -25.09 -9.31
CA GLN A 86 -10.07 -25.31 -10.74
C GLN A 86 -10.82 -24.33 -11.66
N ASN A 87 -11.85 -23.64 -11.17
CA ASN A 87 -12.57 -22.63 -11.94
C ASN A 87 -11.86 -21.27 -11.97
N ARG A 88 -10.85 -21.06 -11.12
CA ARG A 88 -10.06 -19.82 -11.09
C ARG A 88 -8.76 -20.01 -11.85
N LYS A 89 -8.57 -19.19 -12.89
CA LYS A 89 -7.32 -19.16 -13.64
C LYS A 89 -6.19 -18.64 -12.74
N PRO A 90 -4.96 -19.18 -12.87
CA PRO A 90 -3.79 -18.59 -12.26
C PRO A 90 -3.67 -17.11 -12.65
N SER A 91 -3.22 -16.30 -11.70
CA SER A 91 -3.01 -14.87 -11.91
C SER A 91 -1.55 -14.54 -11.63
N THR A 92 -0.92 -13.78 -12.51
CA THR A 92 0.43 -13.27 -12.30
C THR A 92 0.37 -11.75 -12.18
N VAL A 93 0.96 -11.22 -11.12
CA VAL A 93 1.15 -9.80 -10.90
C VAL A 93 2.63 -9.50 -11.08
N THR A 94 2.96 -8.69 -12.05
CA THR A 94 4.32 -8.18 -12.24
C THR A 94 4.37 -6.73 -11.81
N GLY A 95 5.23 -6.44 -10.83
CA GLY A 95 5.50 -5.10 -10.34
C GLY A 95 6.91 -4.67 -10.67
N LYS A 96 7.07 -3.41 -11.09
CA LYS A 96 8.37 -2.74 -11.10
C LYS A 96 8.38 -1.70 -10.00
N THR A 97 9.29 -1.85 -9.05
CA THR A 97 9.50 -0.91 -7.96
C THR A 97 10.84 -0.22 -8.13
N THR A 98 10.86 1.10 -8.08
CA THR A 98 12.08 1.90 -8.05
C THR A 98 12.20 2.52 -6.66
N LEU A 99 13.28 2.22 -5.96
CA LEU A 99 13.61 2.80 -4.65
C LEU A 99 14.64 3.91 -4.83
N TYR A 100 14.39 5.05 -4.20
CA TYR A 100 15.29 6.19 -4.14
C TYR A 100 15.80 6.32 -2.72
N VAL A 101 17.07 5.99 -2.52
CA VAL A 101 17.73 5.93 -1.20
C VAL A 101 18.70 7.08 -1.08
N ASP A 102 18.57 7.85 -0.01
CA ASP A 102 19.42 9.00 0.29
C ASP A 102 20.90 8.58 0.37
N THR A 103 21.77 9.25 -0.40
CA THR A 103 23.20 8.92 -0.44
C THR A 103 23.94 9.29 0.85
N GLN A 104 23.42 10.25 1.62
CA GLN A 104 24.04 10.74 2.85
C GLN A 104 23.56 9.94 4.07
N THR A 105 22.25 9.71 4.18
CA THR A 105 21.66 9.03 5.35
C THR A 105 21.50 7.52 5.16
N GLY A 106 21.46 7.04 3.91
CA GLY A 106 21.18 5.64 3.59
C GLY A 106 19.71 5.24 3.77
N LEU A 107 18.82 6.20 4.06
CA LEU A 107 17.40 5.96 4.29
C LEU A 107 16.59 6.06 2.99
N LEU A 108 15.48 5.32 2.91
CA LEU A 108 14.56 5.41 1.78
C LEU A 108 13.93 6.81 1.73
N ARG A 109 13.71 7.38 0.56
CA ARG A 109 13.07 8.70 0.44
C ARG A 109 11.82 8.63 -0.39
N ARG A 110 11.86 7.80 -1.44
CA ARG A 110 10.72 7.57 -2.33
C ARG A 110 10.72 6.12 -2.80
N SER A 111 9.53 5.53 -2.87
CA SER A 111 9.27 4.31 -3.64
C SER A 111 8.33 4.69 -4.80
N VAL A 112 8.61 4.19 -6.00
CA VAL A 112 7.69 4.30 -7.14
C VAL A 112 7.39 2.90 -7.64
N PHE A 113 6.12 2.55 -7.66
CA PHE A 113 5.64 1.22 -7.95
C PHE A 113 4.67 1.24 -9.13
N VAL A 114 4.93 0.38 -10.11
CA VAL A 114 4.07 0.18 -11.29
C VAL A 114 3.66 -1.27 -11.34
N LEU A 115 2.36 -1.54 -11.40
CA LEU A 115 1.80 -2.89 -11.46
C LEU A 115 1.16 -3.21 -12.78
N ILE A 116 1.31 -4.48 -13.16
CA ILE A 116 0.58 -5.14 -14.21
C ILE A 116 0.03 -6.44 -13.63
N ALA A 117 -1.29 -6.62 -13.65
CA ALA A 117 -1.92 -7.90 -13.32
C ALA A 117 -2.39 -8.60 -14.59
N VAL A 118 -2.07 -9.89 -14.71
CA VAL A 118 -2.49 -10.77 -15.80
C VAL A 118 -3.25 -11.96 -15.22
N SER A 119 -4.46 -12.22 -15.71
CA SER A 119 -5.26 -13.39 -15.34
C SER A 119 -5.81 -14.04 -16.62
N GLY A 120 -5.21 -15.15 -17.05
CA GLY A 120 -5.49 -15.72 -18.36
C GLY A 120 -5.11 -14.75 -19.49
N SER A 121 -6.08 -14.37 -20.32
CA SER A 121 -5.89 -13.38 -21.40
C SER A 121 -6.08 -11.93 -20.94
N ASP A 122 -6.61 -11.72 -19.74
CA ASP A 122 -6.94 -10.38 -19.27
C ASP A 122 -5.70 -9.73 -18.66
N LYS A 123 -5.32 -8.57 -19.20
CA LYS A 123 -4.22 -7.75 -18.69
C LYS A 123 -4.78 -6.42 -18.17
N ARG A 124 -4.38 -6.04 -16.96
CA ARG A 124 -4.67 -4.73 -16.36
C ARG A 124 -3.38 -4.04 -15.95
N ASP A 125 -3.19 -2.84 -16.49
CA ASP A 125 -2.14 -1.92 -16.07
C ASP A 125 -2.71 -0.99 -15.00
N PHE A 126 -2.00 -0.86 -13.88
CA PHE A 126 -2.37 0.07 -12.82
C PHE A 126 -1.58 1.36 -12.98
N LEU A 127 -2.18 2.47 -12.51
CA LEU A 127 -1.46 3.73 -12.44
C LEU A 127 -0.27 3.60 -11.47
N PRO A 128 0.88 4.24 -11.78
CA PRO A 128 2.00 4.29 -10.86
C PRO A 128 1.58 4.86 -9.51
N THR A 129 2.01 4.21 -8.44
CA THR A 129 1.88 4.71 -7.07
C THR A 129 3.23 5.22 -6.61
N THR A 130 3.26 6.38 -5.97
CA THR A 130 4.46 6.96 -5.35
C THR A 130 4.24 7.02 -3.85
N GLU A 131 5.20 6.56 -3.08
CA GLU A 131 5.23 6.69 -1.63
C GLU A 131 6.46 7.51 -1.25
N ASP A 132 6.27 8.51 -0.40
CA ASP A 132 7.31 9.39 0.11
C ASP A 132 7.53 9.16 1.60
N PHE A 133 8.80 9.14 2.01
CA PHE A 133 9.20 8.82 3.38
C PHE A 133 9.98 9.98 4.00
N TYR A 134 9.48 10.44 5.14
CA TYR A 134 9.97 11.59 5.90
C TYR A 134 9.83 11.35 7.40
N ASP A 135 10.42 12.23 8.21
CA ASP A 135 10.33 12.21 9.67
C ASP A 135 10.72 10.87 10.32
N TYR A 136 11.81 10.29 9.82
CA TYR A 136 12.42 9.11 10.42
C TYR A 136 12.71 9.33 11.90
N ASP A 137 12.36 8.33 12.72
CA ASP A 137 12.48 8.33 14.18
C ASP A 137 11.67 9.42 14.90
N ALA A 138 10.78 10.14 14.21
CA ALA A 138 9.89 11.08 14.88
C ALA A 138 8.99 10.35 15.88
N LYS A 139 8.94 10.89 17.10
CA LYS A 139 8.01 10.39 18.12
C LYS A 139 6.59 10.67 17.67
N ILE A 140 5.83 9.60 17.43
CA ILE A 140 4.39 9.69 17.15
C ILE A 140 3.64 9.46 18.47
N ASP A 141 2.89 10.48 18.91
CA ASP A 141 2.01 10.42 20.07
C ASP A 141 0.57 10.59 19.59
N ILE A 142 -0.21 9.52 19.63
CA ILE A 142 -1.60 9.50 19.15
C ILE A 142 -2.50 8.98 20.26
N THR A 143 -3.48 9.79 20.63
CA THR A 143 -4.57 9.38 21.52
C THR A 143 -5.72 8.79 20.71
N LEU A 144 -6.29 7.68 21.19
CA LEU A 144 -7.45 7.09 20.55
C LEU A 144 -8.69 7.99 20.71
N PRO A 145 -9.37 8.38 19.61
CA PRO A 145 -10.61 9.16 19.69
C PRO A 145 -11.75 8.41 20.41
N PRO A 146 -12.78 9.12 20.91
CA PRO A 146 -13.94 8.50 21.52
C PRO A 146 -14.66 7.58 20.52
N CYS A 147 -15.37 6.58 21.03
CA CYS A 147 -16.32 5.82 20.22
C CYS A 147 -17.70 6.42 20.41
N GLU A 148 -18.25 7.02 19.36
CA GLU A 148 -19.57 7.66 19.40
C GLU A 148 -20.63 6.76 18.77
N LYS A 149 -20.22 5.78 17.96
CA LYS A 149 -21.09 4.84 17.26
C LYS A 149 -20.39 3.51 17.01
N GLU A 150 -21.10 2.40 17.18
CA GLU A 150 -20.63 1.08 16.77
C GLU A 150 -21.08 0.77 15.32
N LEU A 151 -20.18 0.13 14.56
CA LEU A 151 -20.47 -0.46 13.25
C LEU A 151 -20.62 -1.97 13.34
#